data_AF-A0AAD8X9V9-F1
#
_entry.id   AF-A0AAD8X9V9-F1
#
_cell.length_a   1.000
_cell.length_b   1.000
_cell.length_c   1.000
_cell.angle_alpha   90.00
_cell.angle_beta   90.00
_cell.angle_gamma   90.00
#
_symmetry.space_group_name_H-M   'P 1'
#
loop_
_entity.id
_entity.type
_entity.pdbx_description
1 polymer ?
#
loop_
_entity_poly.entity_id
_entity_poly.type
_entity_poly.pdbx_seq_one_letter_code
_entity_poly.pdbx_strand_id
1 'polypeptide(L)'
;MTVYLAYNGKEEDHEDKLYMSQVLAALCDKEGIDPDDLWWVVIDDVDNVATKTAMTQYRTKYGLRFKDEIRVKPDQEADWAIFNQTPFYRAVYRMLPRKGIDQIIIKREDGQTNMYLSVE
;
A
#
# COMPACT_ATOMS: atom_id res chain seq x y z
N MET A 1 -6.89 -14.00 1.71
CA MET A 1 -7.32 -13.29 2.94
C MET A 1 -7.65 -11.85 2.58
N THR A 2 -8.76 -11.31 3.08
CA THR A 2 -9.20 -9.92 2.81
C THR A 2 -9.65 -9.25 4.10
N VAL A 3 -9.14 -8.07 4.40
CA VAL A 3 -9.59 -7.22 5.51
C VAL A 3 -10.49 -6.13 4.92
N TYR A 4 -11.79 -6.17 5.21
CA TYR A 4 -12.76 -5.23 4.63
C TYR A 4 -12.74 -3.86 5.32
N LEU A 5 -12.58 -3.83 6.63
CA LEU A 5 -12.60 -2.60 7.43
C LEU A 5 -11.55 -2.68 8.54
N ALA A 6 -10.82 -1.59 8.69
CA ALA A 6 -9.73 -1.42 9.62
C ALA A 6 -9.84 -0.05 10.31
N TYR A 7 -10.43 -0.01 11.51
CA TYR A 7 -10.63 1.23 12.26
C TYR A 7 -9.66 1.42 13.42
N ASN A 8 -8.74 0.47 13.63
CA ASN A 8 -7.70 0.56 14.65
C ASN A 8 -6.82 1.82 14.51
N GLY A 9 -6.67 2.39 13.31
CA GLY A 9 -6.00 3.68 13.13
C GLY A 9 -6.75 4.90 13.69
N LYS A 10 -8.06 4.77 13.97
CA LYS A 10 -8.93 5.83 14.53
C LYS A 10 -9.19 5.67 16.03
N GLU A 11 -8.86 4.51 16.59
CA GLU A 11 -8.97 4.27 18.03
C GLU A 11 -7.93 5.10 18.79
N GLU A 12 -8.27 5.53 19.99
CA GLU A 12 -7.30 6.15 20.89
C GLU A 12 -6.16 5.18 21.20
N ASP A 13 -4.99 5.68 21.54
CA ASP A 13 -3.88 4.82 21.91
C ASP A 13 -4.17 4.14 23.26
N HIS A 14 -4.03 2.82 23.26
CA HIS A 14 -4.27 1.94 24.40
C HIS A 14 -3.24 0.81 24.38
N GLU A 15 -2.84 0.30 25.54
CA GLU A 15 -1.85 -0.79 25.63
C GLU A 15 -2.30 -2.08 24.92
N ASP A 16 -3.60 -2.37 24.98
CA ASP A 16 -4.22 -3.52 24.29
C ASP A 16 -4.66 -3.24 22.84
N LYS A 17 -4.32 -2.08 22.28
CA LYS A 17 -4.71 -1.73 20.91
C LYS A 17 -3.99 -2.62 19.91
N LEU A 18 -4.78 -3.30 19.06
CA LEU A 18 -4.23 -4.14 17.99
C LEU A 18 -3.78 -3.29 16.79
N TYR A 19 -2.48 -3.25 16.56
CA TYR A 19 -1.91 -2.71 15.34
C TYR A 19 -2.24 -3.60 14.14
N MET A 20 -2.26 -3.02 12.94
CA MET A 20 -2.59 -3.77 11.73
C MET A 20 -1.61 -4.91 11.45
N SER A 21 -0.34 -4.76 11.84
CA SER A 21 0.66 -5.84 11.79
C SER A 21 0.27 -7.04 12.66
N GLN A 22 -0.28 -6.80 13.86
CA GLN A 22 -0.74 -7.85 14.76
C GLN A 22 -2.01 -8.53 14.23
N VAL A 23 -2.94 -7.75 13.68
CA VAL A 23 -4.14 -8.28 13.02
C VAL A 23 -3.75 -9.18 11.85
N LEU A 24 -2.81 -8.73 11.00
CA LEU A 24 -2.32 -9.50 9.87
C LEU A 24 -1.63 -10.80 10.34
N ALA A 25 -0.74 -10.71 11.33
CA ALA A 25 -0.05 -11.88 11.87
C ALA A 25 -1.04 -12.93 12.42
N ALA A 26 -2.05 -12.50 13.19
CA ALA A 26 -3.07 -13.39 13.73
C ALA A 26 -3.92 -14.05 12.65
N LEU A 27 -4.23 -13.33 11.57
CA LEU A 27 -4.96 -13.90 10.44
C LEU A 27 -4.08 -14.87 9.63
N CYS A 28 -2.81 -14.55 9.38
CA CYS A 28 -1.85 -15.44 8.74
C CYS A 28 -1.73 -16.76 9.51
N ASP A 29 -1.55 -16.69 10.84
CA ASP A 29 -1.48 -17.85 11.72
C ASP A 29 -2.75 -18.71 11.63
N LYS A 30 -3.93 -18.06 11.69
CA LYS A 30 -5.23 -18.74 11.54
C LYS A 30 -5.37 -19.48 10.21
N GLU A 31 -4.88 -18.90 9.12
CA GLU A 31 -4.97 -19.48 7.78
C GLU A 31 -3.79 -20.42 7.46
N GLY A 32 -2.82 -20.58 8.38
CA GLY A 32 -1.62 -21.39 8.17
C GLY A 32 -0.69 -20.83 7.09
N ILE A 33 -0.67 -19.51 6.91
CA ILE A 33 0.13 -18.78 5.92
C ILE A 33 1.31 -18.12 6.63
N ASP A 34 2.52 -18.27 6.10
CA ASP A 34 3.63 -17.44 6.56
C ASP A 34 3.44 -16.00 6.04
N PRO A 35 3.43 -14.96 6.89
CA PRO A 35 3.42 -13.57 6.42
C PRO A 35 4.53 -13.25 5.40
N ASP A 36 5.66 -13.96 5.46
CA ASP A 36 6.78 -13.80 4.53
C ASP A 36 6.49 -14.45 3.14
N ASP A 37 5.44 -15.27 3.00
CA ASP A 37 4.95 -15.80 1.72
C ASP A 37 4.01 -14.84 0.97
N LEU A 38 3.64 -13.72 1.58
CA LEU A 38 2.80 -12.71 0.92
C LEU A 38 3.61 -12.02 -0.20
N TRP A 39 3.07 -11.97 -1.42
CA TRP A 39 3.72 -11.30 -2.56
C TRP A 39 3.17 -9.91 -2.86
N TRP A 40 1.89 -9.68 -2.56
CA TRP A 40 1.22 -8.44 -2.93
C TRP A 40 0.31 -7.95 -1.80
N VAL A 41 0.34 -6.65 -1.56
CA VAL A 41 -0.69 -5.94 -0.81
C VAL A 41 -1.45 -5.04 -1.77
N VAL A 42 -2.77 -5.20 -1.81
CA VAL A 42 -3.67 -4.41 -2.66
C VAL A 42 -4.46 -3.45 -1.79
N ILE A 43 -4.40 -2.17 -2.12
CA ILE A 43 -5.27 -1.13 -1.58
C ILE A 43 -6.31 -0.80 -2.64
N ASP A 44 -7.55 -1.18 -2.37
CA ASP A 44 -8.69 -0.89 -3.24
C ASP A 44 -9.22 0.53 -2.99
N ASP A 45 -9.70 1.17 -4.06
CA ASP A 45 -10.35 2.49 -4.05
C ASP A 45 -9.56 3.58 -3.29
N VAL A 46 -8.34 3.84 -3.77
CA VAL A 46 -7.39 4.81 -3.22
C VAL A 46 -7.95 6.23 -3.31
N ASP A 47 -8.58 6.69 -2.23
CA ASP A 47 -9.23 8.01 -2.17
C ASP A 47 -8.38 9.10 -1.44
N ASN A 48 -7.25 8.72 -0.84
CA ASN A 48 -6.44 9.64 -0.01
C ASN A 48 -5.77 10.77 -0.82
N VAL A 49 -5.85 12.00 -0.29
CA VAL A 49 -5.30 13.22 -0.92
C VAL A 49 -3.80 13.14 -1.22
N ALA A 50 -2.97 12.69 -0.27
CA ALA A 50 -1.52 12.64 -0.47
C ALA A 50 -1.14 11.69 -1.61
N THR A 51 -1.81 10.54 -1.69
CA THR A 51 -1.58 9.55 -2.75
C THR A 51 -2.09 10.07 -4.10
N LYS A 52 -3.22 10.77 -4.14
CA LYS A 52 -3.71 11.45 -5.36
C LYS A 52 -2.78 12.53 -5.87
N THR A 53 -2.18 13.30 -4.97
CA THR A 53 -1.15 14.29 -5.32
C THR A 53 0.08 13.63 -5.91
N ALA A 54 0.58 12.56 -5.29
CA ALA A 54 1.69 11.75 -5.82
C ALA A 54 1.41 11.23 -7.24
N MET A 55 0.22 10.66 -7.46
CA MET A 55 -0.22 10.21 -8.79
C MET A 55 -0.24 11.35 -9.82
N THR A 56 -0.76 12.52 -9.44
CA THR A 56 -0.85 13.69 -10.33
C THR A 56 0.53 14.22 -10.70
N GLN A 57 1.45 14.28 -9.74
CA GLN A 57 2.84 14.69 -9.96
C GLN A 57 3.54 13.76 -10.94
N TYR A 58 3.45 12.45 -10.71
CA TYR A 58 4.04 11.45 -11.59
C TYR A 58 3.46 11.52 -13.01
N ARG A 59 2.13 11.59 -13.15
CA ARG A 59 1.48 11.68 -14.47
C ARG A 59 1.89 12.93 -15.23
N THR A 60 1.95 14.07 -14.57
CA THR A 60 2.39 15.34 -15.17
C THR A 60 3.83 15.24 -15.68
N LYS A 61 4.72 14.67 -14.86
CA LYS A 61 6.15 14.49 -15.21
C LYS A 61 6.34 13.66 -16.48
N TYR A 62 5.54 12.60 -16.65
CA TYR A 62 5.69 11.65 -17.75
C TYR A 62 4.65 11.83 -18.89
N GLY A 63 3.83 12.89 -18.84
CA GLY A 63 2.80 13.14 -19.85
C GLY A 63 1.72 12.05 -19.93
N LEU A 64 1.49 11.33 -18.82
CA LEU A 64 0.54 10.23 -18.75
C LEU A 64 -0.89 10.76 -18.62
N ARG A 65 -1.82 10.08 -19.29
CA ARG A 65 -3.26 10.33 -19.15
C ARG A 65 -3.74 9.80 -17.80
N PHE A 66 -4.93 10.25 -17.40
CA PHE A 66 -5.54 9.87 -16.13
C PHE A 66 -5.72 8.35 -15.95
N LYS A 67 -5.96 7.61 -17.04
CA LYS A 67 -6.17 6.16 -17.01
C LYS A 67 -4.89 5.34 -17.19
N ASP A 68 -3.78 6.00 -17.52
CA ASP A 68 -2.53 5.29 -17.77
C ASP A 68 -1.98 4.76 -16.44
N GLU A 69 -1.44 3.56 -16.52
CA GLU A 69 -0.87 2.83 -15.40
C GLU A 69 0.43 3.51 -14.94
N ILE A 70 0.60 3.61 -13.62
CA ILE A 70 1.85 4.06 -13.00
C ILE A 70 2.58 2.82 -12.51
N ARG A 71 3.87 2.70 -12.87
CA ARG A 71 4.78 1.68 -12.34
C ARG A 71 6.01 2.36 -11.77
N VAL A 72 6.34 2.07 -10.52
CA VAL A 72 7.52 2.63 -9.86
C VAL A 72 8.29 1.53 -9.16
N LYS A 73 9.61 1.55 -9.31
CA LYS A 73 10.56 0.66 -8.65
C LYS A 73 11.56 1.45 -7.78
N PRO A 74 12.17 0.85 -6.74
CA PRO A 74 13.11 1.50 -5.84
C PRO A 74 14.33 2.14 -6.51
N ASP A 75 14.79 1.57 -7.64
CA ASP A 75 15.92 2.08 -8.43
C ASP A 75 15.60 3.42 -9.12
N GLN A 76 14.32 3.80 -9.22
CA GLN A 76 13.85 5.09 -9.73
C GLN A 76 13.74 6.10 -8.58
N GLU A 77 14.85 6.43 -7.92
CA GLU A 77 14.90 7.19 -6.65
C GLU A 77 13.94 8.39 -6.57
N ALA A 78 13.96 9.26 -7.60
CA ALA A 78 13.14 10.48 -7.62
C ALA A 78 11.64 10.18 -7.66
N ASP A 79 11.23 9.13 -8.39
CA ASP A 79 9.83 8.73 -8.46
C ASP A 79 9.42 7.92 -7.24
N TRP A 80 10.33 7.07 -6.74
CA TRP A 80 10.14 6.31 -5.51
C TRP A 80 9.89 7.22 -4.31
N ALA A 81 10.65 8.32 -4.20
CA ALA A 81 10.49 9.32 -3.16
C ALA A 81 9.10 10.00 -3.14
N ILE A 82 8.41 10.06 -4.28
CA ILE A 82 7.05 10.61 -4.36
C ILE A 82 6.07 9.66 -3.64
N PHE A 83 6.22 8.35 -3.83
CA PHE A 83 5.26 7.36 -3.33
C PHE A 83 5.61 6.80 -1.95
N ASN A 84 6.89 6.69 -1.59
CA ASN A 84 7.30 6.12 -0.30
C ASN A 84 6.88 6.97 0.92
N GLN A 85 6.49 8.22 0.68
CA GLN A 85 5.95 9.11 1.71
C GLN A 85 4.43 9.00 1.88
N THR A 86 3.74 8.29 0.99
CA THR A 86 2.28 8.16 1.06
C THR A 86 1.85 7.33 2.28
N PRO A 87 0.65 7.62 2.85
CA PRO A 87 0.15 6.89 4.01
C PRO A 87 0.05 5.38 3.78
N PHE A 88 -0.36 4.96 2.57
CA PHE A 88 -0.51 3.54 2.24
C PHE A 88 0.82 2.81 2.17
N TYR A 89 1.83 3.39 1.51
CA TYR A 89 3.18 2.82 1.51
C TYR A 89 3.70 2.63 2.95
N ARG A 90 3.59 3.67 3.77
CA ARG A 90 4.07 3.64 5.17
C ARG A 90 3.29 2.62 6.01
N ALA A 91 1.99 2.47 5.77
CA ALA A 91 1.18 1.48 6.45
C ALA A 91 1.67 0.07 6.13
N VAL A 92 1.84 -0.26 4.85
CA VAL A 92 2.31 -1.58 4.41
C VAL A 92 3.73 -1.87 4.91
N TYR A 93 4.63 -0.90 4.80
CA TYR A 93 6.00 -1.04 5.32
C TYR A 93 6.03 -1.35 6.83
N ARG A 94 5.11 -0.76 7.62
CA ARG A 94 4.99 -1.06 9.06
C ARG A 94 4.29 -2.39 9.34
N MET A 95 3.40 -2.83 8.44
CA MET A 95 2.70 -4.11 8.57
C MET A 95 3.62 -5.29 8.32
N LEU A 96 4.56 -5.15 7.38
CA LEU A 96 5.46 -6.19 6.93
C LEU A 96 6.93 -5.76 7.12
N PRO A 97 7.39 -5.53 8.37
CA PRO A 97 8.72 -4.95 8.63
C PRO A 97 9.90 -5.84 8.23
N ARG A 98 9.63 -7.12 7.95
CA ARG A 98 10.63 -8.08 7.46
C ARG A 98 10.75 -8.10 5.93
N LYS A 99 9.80 -7.49 5.22
CA LYS A 99 9.77 -7.42 3.76
C LYS A 99 9.97 -5.99 3.27
N GLY A 100 10.68 -5.84 2.16
CA GLY A 100 10.76 -4.60 1.41
C GLY A 100 9.52 -4.43 0.54
N ILE A 101 9.27 -3.19 0.10
CA ILE A 101 8.38 -2.94 -1.04
C ILE A 101 9.30 -2.74 -2.24
N ASP A 102 9.19 -3.59 -3.25
CA ASP A 102 10.08 -3.62 -4.42
C ASP A 102 9.39 -3.10 -5.70
N GLN A 103 8.06 -2.98 -5.68
CA GLN A 103 7.32 -2.38 -6.78
C GLN A 103 6.00 -1.75 -6.32
N ILE A 104 5.66 -0.61 -6.94
CA ILE A 104 4.38 0.07 -6.82
C ILE A 104 3.71 0.07 -8.19
N ILE A 105 2.47 -0.43 -8.27
CA ILE A 105 1.63 -0.33 -9.46
C ILE A 105 0.34 0.38 -9.09
N ILE A 106 -0.07 1.36 -9.89
CA ILE A 106 -1.36 2.02 -9.74
C ILE A 106 -2.10 1.96 -11.07
N LYS A 107 -3.26 1.32 -11.05
CA LYS A 107 -4.13 1.13 -12.22
C LYS A 107 -5.57 1.48 -11.88
N ARG A 108 -6.33 1.82 -12.93
CA ARG A 108 -7.76 2.09 -12.82
C ARG A 108 -8.54 0.90 -13.36
N GLU A 109 -9.34 0.27 -12.52
CA GLU A 109 -10.15 -0.90 -12.84
C GLU A 109 -11.59 -0.64 -12.38
N ASP A 110 -12.57 -0.92 -13.23
CA ASP A 110 -14.00 -0.74 -12.94
C ASP A 110 -14.39 0.64 -12.37
N GLY A 111 -13.63 1.67 -12.75
CA GLY A 111 -13.85 3.05 -12.29
C GLY A 111 -13.17 3.41 -10.96
N GLN A 112 -12.55 2.45 -10.28
CA GLN A 112 -11.78 2.65 -9.05
C GLN A 112 -10.28 2.70 -9.34
N THR A 113 -9.54 3.37 -8.45
CA THR A 113 -8.07 3.43 -8.55
C THR A 113 -7.48 2.52 -7.48
N ASN A 114 -6.78 1.48 -7.90
CA ASN A 114 -6.20 0.48 -7.01
C ASN A 114 -4.68 0.61 -7.00
N MET A 115 -4.08 0.44 -5.82
CA MET A 115 -2.64 0.48 -5.61
C MET A 115 -2.14 -0.89 -5.16
N TYR A 116 -1.19 -1.43 -5.90
CA TYR A 116 -0.57 -2.72 -5.67
C TYR A 116 0.85 -2.48 -5.21
N LEU A 117 1.20 -3.09 -4.09
CA LEU A 117 2.53 -3.06 -3.51
C LEU A 117 3.07 -4.48 -3.53
N SER A 118 4.07 -4.72 -4.38
CA SER A 118 4.83 -5.96 -4.32
C SER A 118 5.70 -5.94 -3.07
N VAL A 119 5.78 -7.08 -2.39
CA VAL A 119 6.51 -7.23 -1.13
C VAL A 119 7.42 -8.45 -1.17
N GLU A 120 8.73 -8.20 -1.12
CA GLU A 120 9.80 -9.19 -1.19
C GLU A 120 10.72 -9.12 0.03
#